data_AF-A0A653WEP2-F1
#
_entry.id   AF-A0A653WEP2-F1
#
_cell.length_a   1.000
_cell.length_b   1.000
_cell.length_c   1.000
_cell.angle_alpha   90.00
_cell.angle_beta   90.00
_cell.angle_gamma   90.00
#
_symmetry.space_group_name_H-M   'P 1'
#
loop_
_entity.id
_entity.type
_entity.pdbx_description
1 polymer ?
#
loop_
_entity_poly.entity_id
_entity_poly.type
_entity_poly.pdbx_seq_one_letter_code
_entity_poly.pdbx_strand_id
1 'polypeptide(L)'
;MLMDLMATASTFASVIPNPTPEQPPGTEGITTLLNWISWIVIIIGVAGFLASAGSLVFAAFTGREIQGIKGLAIAIIVCGLATGAGAIMRVFV
;
A
#
# COMPACT_ATOMS: atom_id res chain seq x y z
N MET A 1 39.59 0.06 0.01
CA MET A 1 38.85 1.18 -0.65
C MET A 1 37.35 0.95 -0.72
N LEU A 2 36.83 -0.08 -1.40
CA LEU A 2 35.37 -0.33 -1.46
C LEU A 2 34.78 -0.72 -0.09
N MET A 3 35.48 -1.58 0.67
CA MET A 3 35.05 -1.96 2.02
C MET A 3 35.07 -0.79 3.00
N ASP A 4 36.07 0.10 2.88
CA ASP A 4 36.17 1.30 3.72
C ASP A 4 35.02 2.28 3.44
N LEU A 5 34.64 2.44 2.16
CA LEU A 5 33.49 3.25 1.77
C LEU A 5 32.17 2.69 2.36
N MET A 6 31.98 1.37 2.35
CA MET A 6 30.79 0.73 2.94
C MET A 6 30.76 0.87 4.47
N ALA A 7 31.91 0.74 5.14
CA ALA A 7 32.02 0.92 6.59
C ALA A 7 31.71 2.36 7.01
N THR A 8 32.25 3.34 6.29
CA THR A 8 31.96 4.75 6.49
C THR A 8 30.48 5.08 6.20
N ALA A 9 29.89 4.55 5.13
CA ALA A 9 28.47 4.75 4.80
C ALA A 9 27.52 4.15 5.86
N SER A 10 27.84 2.96 6.38
CA SER A 10 27.11 2.34 7.50
C SER A 10 27.17 3.19 8.77
N THR A 11 28.33 3.79 9.04
CA THR A 11 28.51 4.67 10.21
C THR A 11 27.66 5.93 10.07
N PHE A 12 27.62 6.57 8.89
CA PHE A 12 26.77 7.73 8.64
C PHE A 12 25.27 7.43 8.72
N ALA A 13 24.83 6.27 8.22
CA ALA A 13 23.43 5.84 8.34
C ALA A 13 22.99 5.63 9.80
N SER A 14 23.91 5.24 10.69
CA SER A 14 23.65 5.05 12.12
C SER A 14 23.61 6.35 12.94
N VAL A 15 24.18 7.44 12.41
CA VAL A 15 24.31 8.74 13.09
C VAL A 15 23.10 9.64 12.83
N ILE A 16 22.25 9.32 11.86
CA ILE A 16 20.97 10.00 11.68
C ILE A 16 20.04 9.46 12.78
N PRO A 17 19.67 10.25 13.79
CA PRO A 17 18.61 9.83 14.71
C PRO A 17 17.39 9.64 13.81
N ASN A 18 16.90 8.41 13.70
CA ASN A 18 15.61 8.13 13.10
C ASN A 18 14.59 8.36 14.23
N PRO A 19 13.99 9.56 14.37
CA PRO A 19 12.88 9.72 15.29
C PRO A 19 11.84 8.67 14.91
N THR A 20 11.64 7.69 15.79
CA THR A 20 10.47 6.83 15.71
C THR A 20 9.27 7.77 15.71
N PRO A 21 8.34 7.65 14.74
CA PRO A 21 7.09 8.39 14.77
C PRO A 21 6.36 8.04 16.06
N GLU A 22 6.59 8.85 17.10
CA GLU A 22 5.97 8.64 18.39
C GLU A 22 4.65 9.41 18.39
N GLN A 23 3.58 8.65 18.54
CA GLN A 23 2.23 9.17 18.43
C GLN A 23 1.98 10.26 19.49
N PRO A 24 1.56 11.48 19.12
CA PRO A 24 1.33 12.55 20.08
C PRO A 24 0.28 12.13 21.14
N PRO A 25 0.56 12.31 22.44
CA PRO A 25 -0.35 11.89 23.51
C PRO A 25 -1.78 12.39 23.29
N GLY A 26 -2.76 11.48 23.32
CA GLY A 26 -4.19 11.80 23.14
C GLY A 26 -4.80 11.48 21.77
N THR A 27 -4.04 10.96 20.79
CA THR A 27 -4.57 10.51 19.48
C THR A 27 -4.91 9.01 19.41
N GLU A 28 -4.85 8.25 20.50
CA GLU A 28 -5.09 6.78 20.50
C GLU A 28 -6.44 6.40 19.84
N GLY A 29 -7.47 7.22 20.03
CA GLY A 29 -8.77 7.04 19.35
C GLY A 29 -8.71 7.29 17.84
N ILE A 30 -7.90 8.26 17.40
CA ILE A 30 -7.73 8.61 15.98
C ILE A 30 -6.90 7.52 15.28
N THR A 31 -5.84 7.00 15.91
CA THR A 31 -5.06 5.88 15.33
C THR A 31 -5.84 4.58 15.32
N THR A 32 -6.67 4.31 16.32
CA THR A 32 -7.60 3.19 16.30
C THR A 32 -8.59 3.31 15.14
N LEU A 33 -9.19 4.48 14.94
CA LEU A 33 -10.11 4.73 13.82
C LEU A 33 -9.40 4.56 12.45
N LEU A 34 -8.19 5.11 12.31
CA LEU A 34 -7.35 4.98 11.11
C LEU A 34 -7.00 3.51 10.81
N ASN A 35 -6.77 2.69 11.84
CA ASN A 35 -6.56 1.25 11.69
C ASN A 35 -7.82 0.56 11.13
N TRP A 36 -9.00 0.83 11.71
CA TRP A 36 -10.27 0.32 11.19
C TRP A 36 -10.53 0.72 9.74
N ILE A 37 -10.25 1.98 9.37
CA ILE A 37 -10.36 2.44 7.99
C ILE A 37 -9.41 1.67 7.07
N SER A 38 -8.18 1.41 7.51
CA SER A 38 -7.20 0.65 6.73
C SER A 38 -7.69 -0.78 6.45
N TRP A 39 -8.28 -1.45 7.44
CA TRP A 39 -8.91 -2.76 7.24
C TRP A 39 -10.06 -2.72 6.25
N ILE A 40 -10.93 -1.72 6.34
CA ILE A 40 -12.04 -1.54 5.40
C ILE A 40 -11.53 -1.37 3.97
N VAL A 41 -10.51 -0.51 3.77
CA VAL A 41 -9.89 -0.28 2.45
C VAL A 41 -9.25 -1.55 1.90
N ILE A 42 -8.56 -2.34 2.74
CA ILE A 42 -7.97 -3.62 2.33
C ILE A 42 -9.07 -4.59 1.86
N ILE A 43 -10.14 -4.75 2.64
CA ILE A 43 -11.23 -5.66 2.31
C ILE A 43 -11.92 -5.25 1.01
N ILE A 44 -12.24 -3.96 0.85
CA ILE A 44 -12.88 -3.44 -0.37
C ILE A 44 -11.94 -3.56 -1.58
N GLY A 45 -10.66 -3.24 -1.42
CA GLY A 45 -9.66 -3.35 -2.48
C GLY A 45 -9.52 -4.78 -2.99
N VAL A 46 -9.40 -5.74 -2.08
CA VAL A 46 -9.33 -7.17 -2.43
C VAL A 46 -10.62 -7.65 -3.10
N ALA A 47 -11.79 -7.29 -2.55
CA ALA A 47 -13.07 -7.66 -3.15
C ALA A 47 -13.25 -7.10 -4.56
N GLY A 48 -12.93 -5.83 -4.78
CA GLY A 48 -12.99 -5.18 -6.09
C GLY A 48 -12.01 -5.76 -7.11
N PHE A 49 -10.78 -6.07 -6.67
CA PHE A 49 -9.78 -6.73 -7.49
C PHE A 49 -10.22 -8.14 -7.90
N LEU A 50 -10.72 -8.94 -6.97
CA LEU A 50 -11.19 -10.31 -7.27
C LEU A 50 -12.42 -10.31 -8.18
N ALA A 51 -13.36 -9.37 -7.99
CA ALA A 51 -14.53 -9.24 -8.86
C ALA A 51 -14.15 -8.88 -10.30
N SER A 52 -13.16 -8.00 -10.49
CA SER A 52 -12.65 -7.62 -11.81
C SER A 52 -11.75 -8.69 -12.43
N ALA A 53 -11.04 -9.49 -11.63
CA ALA A 53 -10.32 -10.67 -12.10
C ALA A 53 -11.28 -11.78 -12.58
N GLY A 54 -12.34 -12.09 -11.81
CA GLY A 54 -13.36 -13.06 -12.21
C GLY A 54 -14.10 -12.62 -13.48
N SER A 55 -14.58 -11.38 -13.46
CA SER A 55 -14.60 -10.44 -14.59
C SER A 55 -14.01 -10.91 -15.92
N LEU A 56 -12.69 -10.81 -15.93
CA LEU A 56 -11.81 -11.07 -17.05
C LEU A 56 -11.85 -12.53 -17.49
N VAL A 57 -11.91 -13.48 -16.57
CA VAL A 57 -11.99 -14.91 -16.89
C VAL A 57 -13.26 -15.23 -17.68
N PHE A 58 -14.42 -14.69 -17.28
CA PHE A 58 -15.66 -14.85 -18.05
C PHE A 58 -15.61 -14.16 -19.42
N ALA A 59 -14.95 -13.01 -19.51
CA ALA A 59 -14.75 -12.29 -20.77
C ALA A 59 -13.79 -13.04 -21.73
N ALA A 60 -12.81 -13.77 -21.20
CA ALA A 60 -11.90 -14.63 -21.97
C ALA A 60 -12.65 -15.78 -22.65
N PHE A 61 -13.56 -16.45 -21.93
CA PHE A 61 -14.38 -17.52 -22.51
C PHE A 61 -15.38 -17.05 -23.58
N THR A 62 -15.74 -15.77 -23.60
CA THR A 62 -16.70 -15.19 -24.56
C THR A 62 -16.05 -14.41 -25.70
N GLY A 63 -14.71 -14.38 -25.78
CA GLY A 63 -13.97 -13.65 -26.81
C GLY A 63 -14.08 -12.12 -26.71
N ARG A 64 -14.51 -11.59 -25.56
CA ARG A 64 -14.76 -10.16 -25.31
C ARG A 64 -13.75 -9.57 -24.33
N GLU A 65 -12.52 -10.05 -24.45
CA GLU A 65 -11.41 -9.85 -23.51
C GLU A 65 -11.09 -8.37 -23.27
N ILE A 66 -11.16 -7.55 -24.32
CA ILE A 66 -10.90 -6.11 -24.27
C ILE A 66 -11.88 -5.38 -23.32
N GLN A 67 -13.14 -5.81 -23.21
CA GLN A 67 -14.08 -5.20 -22.27
C GLN A 67 -13.81 -5.63 -20.82
N GLY A 68 -13.36 -6.87 -20.60
CA GLY A 68 -13.01 -7.38 -19.27
C GLY A 68 -11.73 -6.73 -18.70
N ILE A 69 -10.75 -6.44 -19.55
CA ILE A 69 -9.47 -5.83 -19.13
C ILE A 69 -9.66 -4.43 -18.54
N LYS A 70 -10.64 -3.66 -19.02
CA LYS A 70 -10.89 -2.30 -18.52
C LYS A 70 -11.21 -2.28 -17.02
N GLY A 71 -12.00 -3.24 -16.54
CA GLY A 71 -12.34 -3.35 -15.11
C GLY A 71 -11.12 -3.69 -14.26
N LEU A 72 -10.30 -4.64 -14.72
CA LEU A 72 -9.07 -5.04 -14.02
C LEU A 72 -8.02 -3.92 -14.00
N ALA A 73 -7.85 -3.19 -15.11
CA ALA A 73 -6.90 -2.09 -15.20
C ALA A 73 -7.20 -0.99 -14.18
N ILE A 74 -8.48 -0.61 -14.02
CA ILE A 74 -8.90 0.36 -13.02
C ILE A 74 -8.68 -0.19 -11.60
N ALA A 75 -8.98 -1.46 -11.35
CA ALA A 75 -8.77 -2.08 -10.05
C ALA A 75 -7.28 -2.07 -9.62
N ILE A 76 -6.37 -2.34 -10.56
CA ILE A 76 -4.92 -2.28 -10.29
C ILE A 76 -4.48 -0.85 -9.93
N ILE A 77 -4.96 0.16 -10.64
CA ILE A 77 -4.66 1.57 -10.34
C ILE A 77 -5.14 1.93 -8.93
N VAL A 78 -6.36 1.52 -8.56
CA VAL A 78 -6.91 1.77 -7.22
C VAL A 78 -6.09 1.06 -6.13
N CYS A 79 -5.66 -0.18 -6.36
CA CYS A 79 -4.78 -0.89 -5.42
C CYS A 79 -3.43 -0.19 -5.25
N GLY A 80 -2.87 0.38 -6.33
CA GLY A 80 -1.67 1.21 -6.27
C GLY A 80 -1.87 2.47 -5.43
N LEU A 81 -3.00 3.18 -5.60
CA LEU A 81 -3.35 4.34 -4.80
C LEU A 81 -3.56 4.00 -3.32
N ALA A 82 -4.17 2.85 -3.02
CA ALA A 82 -4.31 2.34 -1.66
C ALA A 82 -2.95 2.06 -0.99
N THR A 83 -1.98 1.57 -1.75
CA THR A 83 -0.60 1.37 -1.25
C THR A 83 0.07 2.71 -0.93
N GLY A 84 -0.13 3.73 -1.78
CA GLY A 84 0.35 5.09 -1.52
C GLY A 84 -0.28 5.70 -0.26
N ALA A 85 -1.58 5.51 -0.05
CA ALA A 85 -2.26 5.92 1.18
C ALA A 85 -1.66 5.19 2.40
N GLY A 86 -1.41 3.89 2.31
CA GLY A 86 -0.75 3.11 3.37
C GLY A 86 0.63 3.64 3.75
N ALA A 87 1.42 4.11 2.77
CA ALA A 87 2.73 4.72 3.03
C ALA A 87 2.62 6.04 3.83
N ILE A 88 1.60 6.85 3.55
CA ILE A 88 1.32 8.08 4.31
C ILE A 88 0.92 7.75 5.75
N MET A 89 0.14 6.68 5.94
CA MET A 89 -0.33 6.25 7.25
C MET A 89 0.81 5.80 8.18
N ARG A 90 1.92 5.27 7.64
CA ARG A 90 3.15 4.93 8.40
C ARG A 90 3.92 6.14 8.94
N VAL A 91 3.52 7.35 8.57
CA VAL A 91 4.07 8.58 9.19
C VAL A 91 3.37 8.86 10.52
N PHE A 92 2.16 8.33 10.71
CA PHE A 92 1.33 8.56 11.89
C PHE A 92 1.28 7.37 12.86
N VAL A 93 1.79 6.21 12.45
CA VAL A 93 1.83 4.93 13.19
C VAL A 93 3.24 4.35 13.14
#